data_AF-A0A968PPZ6-F1
#
_entry.id   AF-A0A968PPZ6-F1
#
_cell.length_a   1.000
_cell.length_b   1.000
_cell.length_c   1.000
_cell.angle_alpha   90.00
_cell.angle_beta   90.00
_cell.angle_gamma   90.00
#
_symmetry.space_group_name_H-M   'P 1'
#
loop_
_entity.id
_entity.type
_entity.pdbx_description
1 polymer ?
#
loop_
_entity_poly.entity_id
_entity_poly.type
_entity_poly.pdbx_seq_one_letter_code
_entity_poly.pdbx_strand_id
1 'polypeptide(L)'
;MDQLSFIPEALVRTLQQGKAAANLDTRCSSSTLEMLRLLASLDVPRELLACMLEMAEFSMHHVRYLAGPLVLHRSLWSDATPGWLKVACVQDRFELILSEYEQEQVGDYATPTEVLAYMMPATMEAPMHRNYVDLYLWSGNEVMKNTIGCPKTQPVFMS
;
A
#
# COMPACT_ATOMS: atom_id res chain seq x y z
N MET A 1 -36.34 2.48 -12.22
CA MET A 1 -35.09 3.22 -11.98
C MET A 1 -34.79 3.05 -10.50
N ASP A 2 -34.01 2.05 -10.10
CA ASP A 2 -33.65 1.82 -8.69
C ASP A 2 -32.35 1.00 -8.63
N GLN A 3 -31.19 1.66 -8.79
CA GLN A 3 -29.87 1.05 -8.62
C GLN A 3 -28.83 2.07 -8.12
N LEU A 4 -29.11 2.74 -7.00
CA LEU A 4 -28.14 3.65 -6.35
C LEU A 4 -28.11 3.48 -4.82
N SER A 5 -28.01 2.23 -4.35
CA SER A 5 -27.70 1.94 -2.93
C SER A 5 -26.40 1.14 -2.83
N PHE A 6 -25.30 1.72 -3.29
CA PHE A 6 -23.95 1.16 -3.14
C PHE A 6 -23.18 1.72 -1.93
N ILE A 7 -23.81 2.58 -1.12
CA ILE A 7 -23.17 3.12 0.08
C ILE A 7 -23.68 2.34 1.29
N PRO A 8 -22.80 1.64 2.04
CA PRO A 8 -23.17 0.96 3.28
C PRO A 8 -23.75 1.97 4.28
N GLU A 9 -24.90 1.67 4.89
CA GLU A 9 -25.57 2.57 5.84
C GLU A 9 -24.70 2.94 7.05
N ALA A 10 -23.76 2.06 7.42
CA ALA A 10 -22.75 2.33 8.44
C ALA A 10 -21.94 3.59 8.11
N LEU A 11 -21.58 3.78 6.83
CA LEU A 11 -20.77 4.88 6.34
C LEU A 11 -21.53 6.21 6.38
N VAL A 12 -22.84 6.18 6.09
CA VAL A 12 -23.72 7.35 6.21
C VAL A 12 -23.78 7.85 7.66
N ARG A 13 -23.81 6.92 8.62
CA ARG A 13 -23.81 7.27 10.05
C ARG A 13 -22.47 7.87 10.51
N THR A 14 -21.34 7.33 10.05
CA THR A 14 -20.02 7.88 10.38
C THR A 14 -19.83 9.29 9.83
N LEU A 15 -20.28 9.55 8.60
CA LEU A 15 -20.26 10.89 7.97
C LEU A 15 -21.15 11.90 8.71
N GLN A 16 -22.31 11.46 9.21
CA GLN A 16 -23.21 12.32 9.97
C GLN A 16 -22.66 12.66 11.36
N GLN A 17 -21.90 11.75 11.97
CA GLN A 17 -21.28 11.95 13.28
C GLN A 17 -20.04 12.87 13.21
N GLY A 18 -19.24 12.80 12.15
CA GLY A 18 -18.07 13.67 11.97
C GLY A 18 -18.41 15.16 11.83
N LYS A 19 -19.63 15.50 11.38
CA LYS A 19 -20.07 16.89 11.19
C LYS A 19 -20.34 17.64 12.51
N ALA A 20 -20.48 16.94 13.63
CA ALA A 20 -20.80 17.52 14.94
C ALA A 20 -19.55 17.84 15.79
N ALA A 21 -18.35 17.40 15.38
CA ALA A 21 -17.09 17.55 16.12
C ALA A 21 -16.11 18.54 15.45
N ALA A 22 -16.63 19.55 14.74
CA ALA A 22 -15.81 20.58 14.12
C ALA A 22 -15.29 21.56 15.21
N ASN A 23 -14.21 21.18 15.90
CA ASN A 23 -13.37 22.12 16.64
C ASN A 23 -11.92 21.62 16.71
N LEU A 24 -11.02 22.41 16.10
CA LEU A 24 -9.61 22.61 16.45
C LEU A 24 -8.54 21.53 16.23
N ASP A 25 -8.77 20.52 15.39
CA ASP A 25 -7.68 19.75 14.79
C ASP A 25 -7.73 19.91 13.27
N THR A 26 -6.67 20.44 12.66
CA THR A 26 -6.43 20.51 11.21
C THR A 26 -6.21 19.11 10.59
N ARG A 27 -6.71 18.06 11.23
CA ARG A 27 -6.54 16.68 10.84
C ARG A 27 -7.65 16.26 9.90
N CYS A 28 -7.30 15.45 8.91
CA CYS A 28 -8.27 14.82 8.03
C CYS A 28 -9.30 14.06 8.90
N SER A 29 -10.59 14.26 8.63
CA SER A 29 -11.64 13.60 9.42
C SER A 29 -11.46 12.07 9.36
N SER A 30 -11.75 11.36 10.45
CA SER A 30 -11.67 9.88 10.47
C SER A 30 -12.46 9.24 9.32
N SER A 31 -13.60 9.84 8.92
CA SER A 31 -14.35 9.41 7.74
C SER A 31 -13.62 9.60 6.41
N THR A 32 -12.76 10.62 6.29
CA THR A 32 -11.94 10.82 5.08
C THR A 32 -10.84 9.77 4.99
N LEU A 33 -10.20 9.41 6.11
CA LEU A 33 -9.18 8.35 6.15
C LEU A 33 -9.77 6.99 5.76
N GLU A 34 -10.95 6.65 6.29
CA GLU A 34 -11.64 5.41 5.90
C GLU A 34 -12.05 5.42 4.41
N MET A 35 -12.48 6.56 3.89
CA MET A 35 -12.77 6.70 2.45
C MET A 35 -11.51 6.49 1.60
N LEU A 36 -10.38 7.05 2.04
CA LEU A 36 -9.08 6.87 1.40
C LEU A 36 -8.63 5.39 1.41
N ARG A 37 -8.78 4.70 2.55
CA ARG A 37 -8.53 3.25 2.67
C ARG A 37 -9.38 2.44 1.69
N LEU A 38 -10.68 2.75 1.63
CA LEU A 38 -11.60 2.08 0.70
C LEU A 38 -11.22 2.34 -0.76
N LEU A 39 -10.86 3.57 -1.12
CA LEU A 39 -10.42 3.89 -2.47
C LEU A 39 -9.12 3.18 -2.84
N ALA A 40 -8.17 3.02 -1.91
CA ALA A 40 -6.94 2.26 -2.14
C ALA A 40 -7.19 0.73 -2.30
N SER A 41 -8.29 0.22 -1.75
CA SER A 41 -8.71 -1.17 -1.96
C SER A 41 -9.32 -1.41 -3.36
N LEU A 42 -9.77 -0.35 -4.02
CA LEU A 42 -10.14 -0.36 -5.42
C LEU A 42 -8.85 -0.14 -6.22
N ASP A 43 -8.69 -0.80 -7.37
CA ASP A 43 -7.48 -0.73 -8.23
C ASP A 43 -7.34 0.65 -8.89
N VAL A 44 -7.16 1.67 -8.05
CA VAL A 44 -7.12 3.09 -8.39
C VAL A 44 -5.68 3.45 -8.79
N PRO A 45 -5.48 4.23 -9.86
CA PRO A 45 -4.16 4.71 -10.24
C PRO A 45 -3.47 5.45 -9.09
N ARG A 46 -2.21 5.12 -8.82
CA ARG A 46 -1.43 5.73 -7.72
C ARG A 46 -1.38 7.25 -7.80
N GLU A 47 -1.40 7.80 -9.01
CA GLU A 47 -1.38 9.24 -9.26
C GLU A 47 -2.65 9.90 -8.71
N LEU A 48 -3.80 9.24 -8.83
CA LEU A 48 -5.05 9.73 -8.27
C LEU A 48 -5.02 9.68 -6.74
N LEU A 49 -4.51 8.59 -6.15
CA LEU A 49 -4.32 8.48 -4.70
C LEU A 49 -3.38 9.57 -4.16
N ALA A 50 -2.28 9.87 -4.87
CA ALA A 50 -1.35 10.92 -4.50
C ALA A 50 -2.01 12.31 -4.54
N CYS A 51 -2.80 12.61 -5.57
CA CYS A 51 -3.59 13.85 -5.63
C CYS A 51 -4.58 13.94 -4.47
N MET A 52 -5.22 12.83 -4.10
CA MET A 52 -6.15 12.81 -2.95
C MET A 52 -5.43 13.07 -1.63
N LEU A 53 -4.22 12.52 -1.43
CA LEU A 53 -3.40 12.82 -0.26
C LEU A 53 -3.00 14.30 -0.20
N GLU A 54 -2.64 14.89 -1.34
CA GLU A 54 -2.32 16.32 -1.44
C GLU A 54 -3.54 17.18 -1.08
N MET A 55 -4.73 16.85 -1.60
CA MET A 55 -5.99 17.52 -1.26
C MET A 55 -6.39 17.34 0.22
N ALA A 56 -5.96 16.24 0.84
CA ALA A 56 -6.19 15.92 2.24
C ALA A 56 -5.13 16.54 3.19
N GLU A 57 -4.25 17.41 2.67
CA GLU A 57 -3.21 18.11 3.42
C GLU A 57 -2.17 17.18 4.08
N PHE A 58 -1.90 16.02 3.47
CA PHE A 58 -0.77 15.18 3.88
C PHE A 58 0.57 15.86 3.58
N SER A 59 1.62 15.44 4.28
CA SER A 59 2.97 15.96 4.05
C SER A 59 3.41 15.72 2.59
N MET A 60 4.16 16.67 2.02
CA MET A 60 4.72 16.52 0.67
C MET A 60 5.64 15.29 0.55
N HIS A 61 6.22 14.84 1.66
CA HIS A 61 7.03 13.62 1.71
C HIS A 61 6.17 12.37 1.45
N HIS A 62 5.00 12.26 2.07
CA HIS A 62 4.06 11.17 1.82
C HIS A 62 3.57 11.15 0.37
N VAL A 63 3.19 12.32 -0.17
CA VAL A 63 2.74 12.44 -1.56
C VAL A 63 3.82 11.99 -2.54
N ARG A 64 5.07 12.45 -2.34
CA ARG A 64 6.21 12.04 -3.17
C ARG A 64 6.55 10.57 -3.04
N TYR A 65 6.42 9.99 -1.85
CA TYR A 65 6.69 8.59 -1.63
C TYR A 65 5.68 7.70 -2.36
N LEU A 66 4.40 8.05 -2.34
CA LEU A 66 3.37 7.30 -3.07
C LEU A 66 3.48 7.46 -4.60
N ALA A 67 3.68 8.69 -5.08
CA ALA A 67 3.78 8.99 -6.51
C ALA A 67 5.12 8.54 -7.13
N GLY A 68 6.16 8.38 -6.30
CA GLY A 68 7.49 7.99 -6.73
C GLY A 68 7.54 6.58 -7.31
N PRO A 69 8.49 6.30 -8.23
CA PRO A 69 8.62 4.97 -8.82
C PRO A 69 8.95 3.90 -7.77
N LEU A 70 8.54 2.66 -8.04
CA LEU A 70 9.05 1.51 -7.29
C LEU A 70 10.51 1.27 -7.68
N VAL A 71 11.38 1.18 -6.69
CA VAL A 71 12.80 0.86 -6.89
C VAL A 71 12.92 -0.65 -6.98
N LEU A 72 13.21 -1.16 -8.18
CA LEU A 72 13.39 -2.59 -8.45
C LEU A 72 14.85 -2.89 -8.82
N HIS A 73 15.31 -4.10 -8.54
CA HIS A 73 16.66 -4.52 -8.91
C HIS A 73 16.77 -4.68 -10.42
N ARG A 74 17.72 -3.94 -11.02
CA ARG A 74 17.92 -3.91 -12.46
C ARG A 74 18.68 -5.16 -12.90
N SER A 75 17.96 -6.18 -13.33
CA SER A 75 18.54 -7.45 -13.81
C SER A 75 17.75 -8.03 -14.99
N LEU A 76 18.31 -9.06 -15.64
CA LEU A 76 17.57 -9.88 -16.62
C LEU A 76 16.36 -10.61 -15.98
N TRP A 77 16.33 -10.70 -14.65
CA TRP A 77 15.25 -11.31 -13.88
C TRP A 77 14.20 -10.31 -13.40
N SER A 78 14.26 -9.04 -13.84
CA SER A 78 13.29 -8.01 -13.44
C SER A 78 11.83 -8.45 -13.69
N ASP A 79 11.60 -9.20 -14.77
CA ASP A 79 10.30 -9.73 -15.16
C ASP A 79 9.84 -10.93 -14.32
N ALA A 80 10.73 -11.52 -13.51
CA ALA A 80 10.38 -12.58 -12.57
C ALA A 80 9.53 -12.05 -11.39
N THR A 81 9.54 -10.73 -11.16
CA THR A 81 8.73 -10.10 -10.11
C THR A 81 7.26 -10.09 -10.53
N PRO A 82 6.35 -10.78 -9.80
CA PRO A 82 4.95 -10.86 -10.18
C PRO A 82 4.27 -9.50 -10.24
N GLY A 83 3.37 -9.29 -11.20
CA GLY A 83 2.62 -8.04 -11.33
C GLY A 83 1.81 -7.69 -10.09
N TRP A 84 1.20 -8.69 -9.44
CA TRP A 84 0.46 -8.49 -8.19
C TRP A 84 1.34 -7.94 -7.05
N LEU A 85 2.63 -8.29 -7.02
CA LEU A 85 3.55 -7.82 -5.98
C LEU A 85 3.83 -6.32 -6.13
N LYS A 86 3.87 -5.81 -7.37
CA LYS A 86 4.01 -4.38 -7.65
C LYS A 86 2.76 -3.60 -7.22
N VAL A 87 1.58 -4.17 -7.40
CA VAL A 87 0.32 -3.59 -6.90
C VAL A 87 0.30 -3.58 -5.36
N ALA A 88 0.69 -4.68 -4.73
CA ALA A 88 0.80 -4.77 -3.28
C ALA A 88 1.78 -3.74 -2.70
N CYS A 89 2.90 -3.42 -3.40
CA CYS A 89 3.81 -2.35 -2.95
C CYS A 89 3.09 -1.00 -2.82
N VAL A 90 2.22 -0.66 -3.77
CA VAL A 90 1.49 0.61 -3.75
C VAL A 90 0.47 0.64 -2.60
N GLN A 91 -0.22 -0.48 -2.37
CA GLN A 91 -1.18 -0.62 -1.27
C GLN A 91 -0.49 -0.51 0.10
N ASP A 92 0.63 -1.20 0.28
CA ASP A 92 1.39 -1.16 1.53
C ASP A 92 1.99 0.22 1.78
N ARG A 93 2.52 0.91 0.75
CA ARG A 93 2.97 2.30 0.89
C ARG A 93 1.84 3.20 1.36
N PHE A 94 0.64 3.02 0.80
CA PHE A 94 -0.51 3.82 1.17
C PHE A 94 -0.92 3.60 2.63
N GLU A 95 -1.03 2.34 3.06
CA GLU A 95 -1.38 2.02 4.45
C GLU A 95 -0.31 2.53 5.44
N LEU A 96 0.97 2.40 5.08
CA LEU A 96 2.06 2.97 5.86
C LEU A 96 1.93 4.49 6.01
N ILE A 97 1.66 5.21 4.91
CA ILE A 97 1.44 6.66 4.92
C ILE A 97 0.27 7.06 5.82
N LEU A 98 -0.84 6.30 5.80
CA LEU A 98 -1.98 6.58 6.66
C LEU A 98 -1.62 6.38 8.14
N SER A 99 -0.89 5.31 8.46
CA SER A 99 -0.42 5.04 9.82
C SER A 99 0.56 6.10 10.31
N GLU A 100 1.49 6.54 9.46
CA GLU A 100 2.45 7.61 9.75
C GLU A 100 1.75 8.94 9.98
N TYR A 101 0.73 9.25 9.17
CA TYR A 101 -0.08 10.46 9.35
C TYR A 101 -0.82 10.45 10.69
N GLU A 102 -1.42 9.32 11.08
CA GLU A 102 -2.08 9.16 12.39
C GLU A 102 -1.09 9.33 13.56
N GLN A 103 0.18 8.99 13.36
CA GLN A 103 1.27 9.09 14.35
C GLN A 103 2.05 10.41 14.28
N GLU A 104 1.71 11.32 13.37
CA GLU A 104 2.45 12.56 13.08
C GLU A 104 3.93 12.33 12.73
N GLN A 105 4.19 11.24 12.01
CA GLN A 105 5.52 10.87 11.53
C GLN A 105 5.60 10.95 10.02
N VAL A 106 6.84 10.93 9.52
CA VAL A 106 7.14 10.69 8.12
C VAL A 106 8.11 9.52 8.08
N GLY A 107 7.75 8.48 7.36
CA GLY A 107 8.54 7.26 7.26
C GLY A 107 9.89 7.44 6.63
N ASP A 108 10.89 6.81 7.23
CA ASP A 108 12.24 6.65 6.68
C ASP A 108 12.47 5.26 6.07
N TYR A 109 11.51 4.33 6.22
CA TYR A 109 11.68 2.91 5.92
C TYR A 109 10.82 2.44 4.74
N ALA A 110 11.40 1.54 3.94
CA ALA A 110 10.68 0.85 2.88
C ALA A 110 9.74 -0.23 3.47
N THR A 111 8.64 -0.49 2.77
CA THR A 111 7.72 -1.56 3.16
C THR A 111 8.34 -2.95 2.94
N PRO A 112 7.94 -3.99 3.70
CA PRO A 112 8.39 -5.36 3.45
C PRO A 112 8.12 -5.83 2.01
N THR A 113 7.01 -5.37 1.41
CA THR A 113 6.65 -5.69 0.03
C THR A 113 7.64 -5.13 -0.99
N GLU A 114 8.13 -3.91 -0.78
CA GLU A 114 9.19 -3.33 -1.61
C GLU A 114 10.52 -4.06 -1.46
N VAL A 115 10.88 -4.42 -0.22
CA VAL A 115 12.09 -5.22 0.06
C VAL A 115 12.02 -6.54 -0.71
N LEU A 116 10.88 -7.23 -0.64
CA LEU A 116 10.67 -8.48 -1.36
C LEU A 116 10.74 -8.29 -2.89
N ALA A 117 10.05 -7.27 -3.41
CA ALA A 117 10.01 -6.96 -4.83
C ALA A 117 11.40 -6.60 -5.39
N TYR A 118 12.23 -5.92 -4.61
CA TYR A 118 13.61 -5.63 -4.98
C TYR A 118 14.49 -6.89 -4.92
N MET A 119 14.39 -7.65 -3.83
CA MET A 119 15.31 -8.77 -3.58
C MET A 119 15.01 -10.00 -4.45
N MET A 120 13.76 -10.27 -4.80
CA MET A 120 13.36 -11.44 -5.61
C MET A 120 14.16 -11.59 -6.93
N PRO A 121 14.24 -10.59 -7.80
CA PRO A 121 15.10 -10.67 -8.99
C PRO A 121 16.60 -10.77 -8.64
N ALA A 122 17.06 -10.15 -7.55
CA ALA A 122 18.46 -10.23 -7.12
C ALA A 122 18.85 -11.66 -6.70
N THR A 123 17.94 -12.40 -6.06
CA THR A 123 18.19 -13.80 -5.65
C THR A 123 18.37 -14.75 -6.83
N MET A 124 17.70 -14.44 -7.95
CA MET A 124 17.76 -15.25 -9.17
C MET A 124 19.04 -14.98 -9.97
N GLU A 125 19.61 -13.78 -9.83
CA GLU A 125 20.85 -13.41 -10.49
C GLU A 125 22.08 -14.05 -9.83
N ALA A 126 22.16 -14.02 -8.50
CA ALA A 126 23.26 -14.61 -7.76
C ALA A 126 22.84 -15.03 -6.34
N PRO A 127 23.54 -16.02 -5.74
CA PRO A 127 23.36 -16.37 -4.35
C PRO A 127 23.59 -15.16 -3.43
N MET A 128 22.67 -14.91 -2.52
CA MET A 128 22.78 -13.82 -1.56
C MET A 128 23.64 -14.21 -0.34
N HIS A 129 24.31 -13.22 0.24
CA HIS A 129 24.95 -13.40 1.54
C HIS A 129 23.89 -13.69 2.62
N ARG A 130 24.25 -14.49 3.63
CA ARG A 130 23.32 -15.00 4.66
C ARG A 130 22.41 -13.93 5.28
N ASN A 131 22.96 -12.77 5.64
CA ASN A 131 22.18 -11.67 6.22
C ASN A 131 21.03 -11.20 5.31
N TYR A 132 21.20 -11.25 3.99
CA TYR A 132 20.17 -10.88 3.02
C TYR A 132 19.19 -12.03 2.78
N VAL A 133 19.59 -13.29 2.97
CA VAL A 133 18.68 -14.43 2.93
C VAL A 133 17.65 -14.32 4.06
N ASP A 134 18.10 -14.02 5.28
CA ASP A 134 17.20 -13.86 6.42
C ASP A 134 16.21 -12.70 6.20
N LEU A 135 16.69 -11.57 5.65
CA LEU A 135 15.84 -10.44 5.30
C LEU A 135 14.80 -10.81 4.22
N TYR A 136 15.20 -11.50 3.16
CA TYR A 136 14.32 -11.94 2.08
C TYR A 136 13.22 -12.88 2.58
N LEU A 137 13.59 -13.85 3.43
CA LEU A 137 12.63 -14.80 4.02
C LEU A 137 11.67 -14.09 4.97
N TRP A 138 12.17 -13.17 5.80
CA TRP A 138 11.33 -12.36 6.68
C TRP A 138 10.35 -11.51 5.87
N SER A 139 10.83 -10.76 4.87
CA SER A 139 9.94 -9.94 4.03
C SER A 139 8.93 -10.79 3.30
N GLY A 140 9.35 -11.95 2.75
CA GLY A 140 8.44 -12.90 2.11
C GLY A 140 7.32 -13.36 3.03
N ASN A 141 7.66 -13.72 4.27
CA ASN A 141 6.69 -14.15 5.26
C ASN A 141 5.69 -13.03 5.66
N GLU A 142 6.16 -11.79 5.82
CA GLU A 142 5.28 -10.66 6.16
C GLU A 142 4.30 -10.35 5.02
N VAL A 143 4.78 -10.31 3.77
CA VAL A 143 3.92 -10.09 2.60
C VAL A 143 2.86 -11.19 2.47
N MET A 144 3.27 -12.45 2.64
CA MET A 144 2.35 -13.58 2.51
C MET A 144 1.27 -13.64 3.60
N LYS A 145 1.52 -13.05 4.77
CA LYS A 145 0.50 -12.90 5.82
C LYS A 145 -0.50 -11.80 5.51
N ASN A 146 -0.02 -10.68 4.98
CA ASN A 146 -0.81 -9.46 4.85
C ASN A 146 -1.59 -9.38 3.53
N THR A 147 -1.06 -9.94 2.44
CA THR A 147 -1.69 -9.85 1.12
C THR A 147 -2.70 -10.99 0.88
N ILE A 148 -4.00 -10.66 0.94
CA ILE A 148 -5.12 -11.58 0.63
C ILE A 148 -5.08 -12.09 -0.82
N GLY A 149 -4.33 -11.40 -1.69
CA GLY A 149 -4.16 -11.66 -3.12
C GLY A 149 -3.09 -12.66 -3.53
N CYS A 150 -2.39 -13.33 -2.60
CA CYS A 150 -1.69 -14.56 -3.00
C CYS A 150 -2.75 -15.49 -3.61
N PRO A 151 -2.62 -15.95 -4.87
CA PRO A 151 -3.58 -16.88 -5.42
C PRO A 151 -3.64 -18.09 -4.49
N LYS A 152 -4.75 -18.24 -3.75
CA LYS A 152 -4.92 -19.32 -2.75
C LYS A 152 -4.88 -20.71 -3.38
N THR A 153 -4.82 -20.80 -4.70
CA THR A 153 -4.61 -22.02 -5.48
C THR A 153 -4.05 -21.65 -6.86
N GLN A 154 -2.74 -21.64 -6.99
CA GLN A 154 -2.08 -22.14 -8.21
C GLN A 154 -0.71 -22.68 -7.80
N PRO A 155 -0.46 -24.00 -7.92
CA PRO A 155 0.87 -24.54 -7.66
C PRO A 155 1.80 -24.00 -8.75
N VAL A 156 2.69 -23.08 -8.40
CA VAL A 156 3.71 -22.50 -9.31
C VAL A 156 4.88 -23.49 -9.53
N PHE A 157 4.63 -24.79 -9.36
CA PHE A 157 5.57 -25.86 -9.70
C PHE A 157 4.83 -27.00 -10.40
N MET A 158 4.34 -26.76 -11.62
CA MET A 158 4.22 -27.83 -12.61
C MET A 158 4.63 -27.27 -13.98
N SER A 159 5.87 -27.65 -14.34
CA SER A 159 6.45 -27.85 -15.68
C SER A 159 6.05 -26.89 -16.81
#